data_AF-A0A9X1SD77-F1
#
_entry.id   AF-A0A9X1SD77-F1
#
_cell.length_a   1.000
_cell.length_b   1.000
_cell.length_c   1.000
_cell.angle_alpha   90.00
_cell.angle_beta   90.00
_cell.angle_gamma   90.00
#
_symmetry.space_group_name_H-M   'P 1'
#
loop_
_entity.id
_entity.type
_entity.pdbx_description
1 polymer ?
#
loop_
_entity_poly.entity_id
_entity_poly.type
_entity_poly.pdbx_seq_one_letter_code
_entity_poly.pdbx_strand_id
1 'polypeptide(L)'
;MGRKRIDGPDLSRNTPRADYRARRYGLEDDGASDLARRKRAARNAIVSAGRAIDRIRDRQNGLHYLPPLDQSHAGALIIHYNAVIKANRAVISEAEAASSLLAPMTRRVTREDRRRRRAAKRNKTAGGQP
;
A
#
# COMPACT_ATOMS: atom_id res chain seq x y z
N MET A 1 15.00 25.40 32.33
CA MET A 1 13.58 25.02 32.19
C MET A 1 13.46 23.68 31.47
N GLY A 2 13.16 22.60 32.18
CA GLY A 2 13.06 21.25 31.61
C GLY A 2 11.70 21.01 30.96
N ARG A 3 11.67 20.66 29.67
CA ARG A 3 10.43 20.28 28.96
C ARG A 3 9.89 18.98 29.57
N LYS A 4 8.72 19.05 30.23
CA LYS A 4 7.99 17.87 30.71
C LYS A 4 7.71 16.95 29.51
N ARG A 5 8.16 15.69 29.60
CA ARG A 5 7.87 14.66 28.60
C ARG A 5 6.41 14.28 28.77
N ILE A 6 5.59 14.53 27.76
CA ILE A 6 4.23 14.02 27.70
C ILE A 6 4.36 12.55 27.25
N ASP A 7 4.35 11.63 28.20
CA ASP A 7 4.21 10.21 27.88
C ASP A 7 2.81 10.03 27.27
N GLY A 8 2.75 9.80 25.95
CA GLY A 8 1.49 9.55 25.26
C GLY A 8 0.82 8.27 25.79
N PRO A 9 -0.52 8.16 25.70
CA PRO A 9 -1.25 7.03 26.25
C PRO A 9 -0.75 5.71 25.68
N ASP A 10 -0.57 4.72 26.55
CA ASP A 10 -0.14 3.37 26.20
C ASP A 10 -1.20 2.69 25.32
N LEU A 11 -0.97 2.70 24.01
CA LEU A 11 -1.90 2.15 23.01
C LEU A 11 -2.14 0.64 23.19
N SER A 12 -1.25 -0.10 23.86
CA SER A 12 -1.48 -1.52 24.19
C SER A 12 -2.59 -1.72 25.23
N ARG A 13 -2.86 -0.72 26.07
CA ARG A 13 -4.00 -0.75 27.02
C ARG A 13 -5.31 -0.28 26.39
N ASN A 14 -5.27 0.71 25.49
CA ASN A 14 -6.49 1.32 24.93
C ASN A 14 -7.01 0.62 23.67
N THR A 15 -6.15 -0.09 22.93
CA THR A 15 -6.54 -0.82 21.70
C THR A 15 -5.93 -2.22 21.65
N PRO A 16 -6.20 -3.08 22.66
CA PRO A 16 -5.53 -4.38 22.80
C PRO A 16 -5.77 -5.31 21.60
N ARG A 17 -6.94 -5.19 20.93
CA ARG A 17 -7.24 -5.96 19.70
C ARG A 17 -6.38 -5.56 18.49
N ALA A 18 -6.02 -4.28 18.36
CA ALA A 18 -5.20 -3.80 17.24
C ALA A 18 -3.74 -4.21 17.43
N ASP A 19 -3.22 -4.08 18.65
CA ASP A 19 -1.86 -4.47 19.04
C ASP A 19 -1.65 -5.99 18.95
N TYR A 20 -2.63 -6.78 19.44
CA TYR A 20 -2.59 -8.25 19.31
C TYR A 20 -2.64 -8.72 17.85
N ARG A 21 -3.49 -8.11 17.00
CA ARG A 21 -3.53 -8.45 15.56
C ARG A 21 -2.22 -8.06 14.87
N ALA A 22 -1.65 -6.91 15.20
CA ALA A 22 -0.38 -6.46 14.65
C ALA A 22 0.75 -7.46 14.91
N ARG A 23 0.85 -8.00 16.13
CA ARG A 23 1.86 -8.98 16.53
C ARG A 23 1.58 -10.41 16.08
N ARG A 24 0.32 -10.88 16.16
CA ARG A 24 -0.06 -12.27 15.82
C ARG A 24 0.03 -12.57 14.32
N TYR A 25 -0.17 -11.55 13.47
CA TYR A 25 -0.21 -11.71 12.02
C TYR A 25 0.94 -11.00 11.28
N GLY A 26 1.97 -10.48 11.96
CA GLY A 26 3.09 -9.78 11.29
C GLY A 26 2.69 -8.46 10.60
N LEU A 27 1.53 -7.90 10.92
CA LEU A 27 0.95 -6.75 10.20
C LEU A 27 1.71 -5.43 10.40
N GLU A 28 2.73 -5.38 11.27
CA GLU A 28 3.59 -4.20 11.43
C GLU A 28 4.39 -3.88 10.16
N ASP A 29 4.59 -4.85 9.27
CA ASP A 29 5.17 -4.64 7.92
C ASP A 29 4.23 -5.05 6.77
N ASP A 30 3.31 -6.01 6.98
CA ASP A 30 2.51 -6.56 5.87
C ASP A 30 1.41 -5.64 5.36
N GLY A 31 0.80 -4.79 6.20
CA GLY A 31 -0.31 -3.92 5.74
C GLY A 31 0.14 -2.81 4.80
N ALA A 32 1.26 -2.15 5.12
CA ALA A 32 1.85 -1.12 4.26
C ALA A 32 2.49 -1.73 3.00
N SER A 33 3.12 -2.90 3.14
CA SER A 33 3.69 -3.66 2.02
C SER A 33 2.60 -4.15 1.06
N ASP A 34 1.48 -4.65 1.57
CA ASP A 34 0.33 -5.10 0.78
C ASP A 34 -0.35 -3.92 0.05
N LEU A 35 -0.57 -2.79 0.73
CA LEU A 35 -1.07 -1.57 0.08
C LEU A 35 -0.15 -1.09 -1.04
N ALA A 36 1.17 -1.12 -0.82
CA ALA A 36 2.16 -0.78 -1.84
C ALA A 36 2.20 -1.80 -2.99
N ARG A 37 1.96 -3.09 -2.73
CA ARG A 37 1.84 -4.15 -3.73
C ARG A 37 0.58 -3.95 -4.57
N ARG A 38 -0.59 -3.74 -3.95
CA ARG A 38 -1.86 -3.44 -4.63
C ARG A 38 -1.75 -2.22 -5.53
N LYS A 39 -1.14 -1.13 -5.02
CA LYS A 39 -0.88 0.08 -5.81
C LYS A 39 0.01 -0.17 -7.03
N ARG A 40 1.08 -0.95 -6.87
CA ARG A 40 1.96 -1.34 -7.99
C ARG A 40 1.23 -2.22 -9.01
N ALA A 41 0.47 -3.21 -8.55
CA ALA A 41 -0.33 -4.07 -9.41
C ALA A 41 -1.35 -3.27 -10.22
N ALA A 42 -2.08 -2.34 -9.58
CA ALA A 42 -3.03 -1.46 -10.24
C ALA A 42 -2.37 -0.54 -11.29
N ARG A 43 -1.19 0.02 -11.00
CA ARG A 43 -0.40 0.79 -11.99
C ARG A 43 -0.01 -0.06 -13.19
N ASN A 44 0.49 -1.27 -12.97
CA ASN A 44 0.87 -2.18 -14.05
C ASN A 44 -0.35 -2.56 -14.91
N ALA A 45 -1.51 -2.81 -14.29
CA ALA A 45 -2.76 -3.08 -15.00
C ALA A 45 -3.20 -1.90 -15.88
N ILE A 46 -3.09 -0.67 -15.39
CA ILE A 46 -3.38 0.55 -16.18
C ILE A 46 -2.45 0.65 -17.40
N VAL A 47 -1.15 0.47 -17.20
CA VAL A 47 -0.17 0.52 -18.31
C VAL A 47 -0.45 -0.58 -19.34
N SER A 48 -0.76 -1.79 -18.89
CA SER A 48 -1.09 -2.91 -19.78
C SER A 48 -2.36 -2.64 -20.59
N ALA A 49 -3.41 -2.09 -19.95
CA ALA A 49 -4.65 -1.71 -20.62
C ALA A 49 -4.42 -0.57 -21.63
N GLY A 50 -3.60 0.43 -21.29
CA GLY A 50 -3.21 1.50 -22.22
C GLY A 50 -2.53 0.95 -23.48
N ARG A 51 -1.54 0.06 -23.32
CA ARG A 51 -0.88 -0.61 -24.45
C ARG A 51 -1.83 -1.48 -25.28
N ALA A 52 -2.88 -2.03 -24.68
CA ALA A 52 -3.89 -2.78 -25.43
C ALA A 52 -4.74 -1.83 -26.30
N ILE A 53 -5.14 -0.67 -25.76
CA ILE A 53 -5.85 0.38 -26.51
C ILE A 53 -5.00 0.89 -27.68
N ASP A 54 -3.72 1.19 -27.43
CA ASP A 54 -2.82 1.69 -28.48
C ASP A 54 -2.66 0.66 -29.61
N ARG A 55 -2.48 -0.63 -29.28
CA ARG A 55 -2.43 -1.70 -30.30
C ARG A 55 -3.73 -1.83 -31.09
N ILE A 56 -4.89 -1.64 -30.46
CA ILE A 56 -6.17 -1.64 -31.18
C ILE A 56 -6.23 -0.45 -32.15
N ARG A 57 -5.80 0.74 -31.73
CA ARG A 57 -5.76 1.93 -32.58
C ARG A 57 -4.78 1.80 -33.73
N ASP A 58 -3.56 1.33 -33.45
CA ASP A 58 -2.55 1.07 -34.48
C ASP A 58 -3.08 0.07 -35.52
N ARG A 59 -3.78 -0.97 -35.07
CA ARG A 59 -4.42 -1.95 -35.96
C ARG A 59 -5.55 -1.36 -36.80
N GLN A 60 -6.37 -0.48 -36.24
CA GLN A 60 -7.40 0.24 -37.00
C GLN A 60 -6.81 1.20 -38.05
N ASN A 61 -5.66 1.81 -37.73
CA ASN A 61 -4.97 2.77 -38.61
C ASN A 61 -4.06 2.10 -39.65
N GLY A 62 -4.01 0.76 -39.71
CA GLY A 62 -3.12 0.02 -40.62
C GLY A 62 -1.63 0.09 -40.24
N LEU A 63 -1.31 0.56 -39.02
CA LEU A 63 0.05 0.60 -38.48
C LEU A 63 0.47 -0.73 -37.84
N HIS A 64 -0.44 -1.70 -37.77
CA HIS A 64 -0.19 -3.05 -37.28
C HIS A 64 -0.23 -4.05 -38.44
N TYR A 65 0.54 -5.13 -38.36
CA TYR A 65 0.61 -6.19 -39.37
C TYR A 65 -0.69 -7.02 -39.53
N LEU A 66 -1.75 -6.70 -38.78
CA LEU A 66 -3.02 -7.43 -38.80
C LEU A 66 -4.10 -6.54 -39.45
N PRO A 67 -5.06 -7.13 -40.19
CA PRO A 67 -6.15 -6.36 -40.77
C PRO A 67 -6.99 -5.68 -39.68
N PRO A 68 -7.60 -4.51 -39.94
CA PRO A 68 -8.45 -3.83 -38.97
C PRO A 68 -9.54 -4.78 -38.45
N LEU A 69 -9.84 -4.65 -37.16
CA LEU A 69 -11.00 -5.31 -36.57
C LEU A 69 -12.28 -4.63 -37.06
N ASP A 70 -13.40 -5.35 -36.98
CA ASP A 70 -14.70 -4.72 -37.09
C ASP A 70 -14.81 -3.53 -36.12
N GLN A 71 -15.39 -2.42 -36.59
CA GLN A 71 -15.39 -1.15 -35.87
C GLN A 71 -16.19 -1.23 -34.57
N SER A 72 -17.30 -1.98 -34.56
CA SER A 72 -18.10 -2.20 -33.35
C SER A 72 -17.32 -2.99 -32.30
N HIS A 73 -16.59 -4.01 -32.74
CA HIS A 73 -15.76 -4.85 -31.88
C HIS A 73 -14.57 -4.08 -31.31
N ALA A 74 -13.86 -3.30 -32.14
CA ALA A 74 -12.77 -2.43 -31.70
C ALA A 74 -13.24 -1.40 -30.66
N GLY A 75 -14.41 -0.79 -30.89
CA GLY A 75 -15.05 0.12 -29.95
C GLY A 75 -15.36 -0.54 -28.61
N ALA A 76 -15.96 -1.75 -28.63
CA ALA A 76 -16.26 -2.52 -27.42
C ALA A 76 -15.00 -2.85 -26.61
N LEU A 77 -13.91 -3.25 -27.27
CA LEU A 77 -12.63 -3.54 -26.62
C LEU A 77 -12.03 -2.29 -25.97
N ILE A 78 -12.04 -1.14 -26.67
CA ILE A 78 -11.54 0.12 -26.11
C ILE A 78 -12.36 0.54 -24.88
N ILE A 79 -13.69 0.42 -24.94
CA ILE A 79 -14.58 0.70 -23.81
C ILE A 79 -14.24 -0.21 -22.62
N HIS A 80 -14.07 -1.51 -22.86
CA HIS A 80 -13.68 -2.47 -21.85
C HIS A 80 -12.36 -2.08 -21.15
N TYR A 81 -11.29 -1.81 -21.92
CA TYR A 81 -10.01 -1.41 -21.34
C TYR A 81 -10.06 -0.06 -20.60
N ASN A 82 -10.87 0.89 -21.07
CA ASN A 82 -11.11 2.14 -20.35
C ASN A 82 -11.82 1.89 -19.01
N ALA A 83 -12.77 0.96 -18.95
CA ALA A 83 -13.40 0.56 -17.69
C ALA A 83 -12.39 -0.06 -16.71
N VAL A 84 -11.48 -0.90 -17.21
CA VAL A 84 -10.36 -1.47 -16.42
C VAL A 84 -9.46 -0.36 -15.86
N ILE A 85 -9.10 0.63 -16.68
CA ILE A 85 -8.29 1.78 -16.23
C ILE A 85 -9.02 2.56 -15.14
N LYS A 86 -10.31 2.85 -15.33
CA LYS A 86 -11.14 3.57 -14.35
C LYS A 86 -11.20 2.83 -13.01
N ALA A 87 -11.46 1.53 -13.03
CA ALA A 87 -11.50 0.70 -11.82
C ALA A 87 -10.15 0.68 -11.08
N ASN A 88 -9.04 0.52 -11.80
CA ASN A 88 -7.71 0.49 -11.17
C ASN A 88 -7.26 1.85 -10.64
N ARG A 89 -7.72 2.97 -11.24
CA ARG A 89 -7.49 4.31 -10.67
C ARG A 89 -8.18 4.47 -9.31
N ALA A 90 -9.39 3.93 -9.14
CA ALA A 90 -10.06 3.92 -7.84
C ALA A 90 -9.25 3.14 -6.78
N VAL A 91 -8.73 1.96 -7.13
CA VAL A 91 -7.86 1.16 -6.23
C VAL A 91 -6.61 1.93 -5.80
N ILE A 92 -5.99 2.68 -6.72
CA ILE A 92 -4.82 3.52 -6.38
C ILE A 92 -5.21 4.61 -5.36
N SER A 93 -6.35 5.29 -5.59
CA SER A 93 -6.85 6.32 -4.69
C SER A 93 -7.16 5.77 -3.30
N GLU A 94 -7.81 4.61 -3.21
CA GLU A 94 -8.09 3.92 -1.95
C GLU A 94 -6.81 3.53 -1.22
N ALA A 95 -5.82 2.98 -1.94
CA ALA A 95 -4.54 2.60 -1.36
C ALA A 95 -3.75 3.82 -0.85
N GLU A 96 -3.83 4.96 -1.53
CA GLU A 96 -3.23 6.23 -1.08
C GLU A 96 -3.91 6.77 0.18
N ALA A 97 -5.24 6.75 0.23
CA ALA A 97 -6.02 7.15 1.41
C ALA A 97 -5.72 6.23 2.62
N ALA A 98 -5.64 4.92 2.42
CA ALA A 98 -5.28 3.98 3.48
C ALA A 98 -3.83 4.18 3.96
N SER A 99 -2.90 4.42 3.04
CA SER A 99 -1.50 4.66 3.38
C SER A 99 -1.28 5.94 4.17
N SER A 100 -2.04 7.01 3.91
CA SER A 100 -1.90 8.28 4.63
C SER A 100 -2.31 8.16 6.10
N LEU A 101 -3.29 7.29 6.39
CA LEU A 101 -3.77 7.00 7.75
C LEU A 101 -2.83 6.03 8.50
N LEU A 102 -2.32 4.99 7.83
CA LEU A 102 -1.54 3.92 8.46
C LEU A 102 -0.06 4.28 8.67
N ALA A 103 0.55 5.06 7.79
CA ALA A 103 1.98 5.38 7.86
C ALA A 103 2.39 6.16 9.13
N PRO A 104 1.62 7.15 9.64
CA PRO A 104 1.93 7.82 10.91
C PRO A 104 1.82 6.88 12.11
N MET A 105 0.81 6.01 12.12
CA MET A 105 0.56 5.08 13.22
C MET A 105 1.66 4.02 13.34
N THR A 106 2.00 3.37 12.22
CA THR A 106 3.09 2.38 12.16
C THR A 106 4.45 2.98 12.53
N ARG A 107 4.75 4.21 12.07
CA ARG A 107 5.96 4.94 12.50
C ARG A 107 5.99 5.24 14.00
N ARG A 108 4.84 5.53 14.62
CA ARG A 108 4.75 5.81 16.06
C ARG A 108 4.94 4.52 16.87
N VAL A 109 4.30 3.43 16.47
CA VAL A 109 4.43 2.11 17.10
C VAL A 109 5.88 1.62 17.00
N THR A 110 6.47 1.59 15.80
CA THR A 110 7.88 1.15 15.61
C THR A 110 8.89 1.98 16.39
N ARG A 111 8.67 3.30 16.55
CA ARG A 111 9.51 4.15 17.43
C ARG A 111 9.39 3.77 18.89
N GLU A 112 8.18 3.53 19.38
CA GLU A 112 7.93 3.13 20.76
C GLU A 112 8.49 1.72 21.04
N ASP A 113 8.35 0.81 20.09
CA ASP A 113 8.95 -0.54 20.16
C ASP A 113 10.47 -0.49 20.23
N ARG A 114 11.10 0.36 19.41
CA ARG A 114 12.56 0.60 19.49
C ARG A 114 12.96 1.20 20.84
N ARG A 115 12.14 2.10 21.41
CA ARG A 115 12.37 2.67 22.74
C ARG A 115 12.29 1.61 23.83
N ARG A 116 11.25 0.75 23.81
CA ARG A 116 11.05 -0.36 24.76
C ARG A 116 12.17 -1.39 24.67
N ARG A 117 12.58 -1.80 23.46
CA ARG A 117 13.72 -2.72 23.25
C ARG A 117 15.03 -2.15 23.79
N ARG A 118 15.28 -0.84 23.60
CA ARG A 118 16.46 -0.17 24.17
C ARG A 118 16.42 -0.12 25.71
N ALA A 119 15.25 0.13 26.30
CA ALA A 119 15.07 0.11 27.75
C ALA A 119 15.28 -1.31 28.33
N ALA A 120 14.72 -2.34 27.68
CA ALA A 120 14.92 -3.74 28.08
C ALA A 120 16.39 -4.19 27.96
N LYS A 121 17.09 -3.78 26.89
CA LYS A 121 18.53 -4.03 26.75
C LYS A 121 19.34 -3.33 27.85
N ARG A 122 19.04 -2.07 28.17
CA ARG A 122 19.66 -1.33 29.28
C ARG A 122 19.42 -2.01 30.63
N ASN A 123 18.22 -2.51 30.88
CA ASN A 123 17.93 -3.24 32.13
C ASN A 123 18.63 -4.61 32.17
N LYS A 124 18.84 -5.27 31.02
CA LYS A 124 19.66 -6.49 30.92
C LYS A 124 21.14 -6.24 31.19
N THR A 125 21.70 -5.11 30.72
CA THR A 125 23.08 -4.72 31.04
C THR A 125 23.24 -4.14 32.44
N ALA A 126 22.20 -3.55 33.03
CA ALA A 126 22.21 -3.02 34.40
C ALA A 126 21.90 -4.08 35.47
N GLY A 127 21.18 -5.15 35.12
CA GLY A 127 20.90 -6.31 35.98
C GLY A 127 21.89 -7.46 35.83
N GLY A 128 22.90 -7.32 34.96
CA GLY A 128 24.06 -8.20 34.94
C GLY A 128 25.07 -7.74 35.97
N GLN A 129 24.98 -8.28 37.19
CA GLN A 129 26.11 -8.37 38.12
C GLN A 129 26.47 -9.85 38.27
N PRO A 130 27.73 -10.15 38.58
CA PRO A 130 28.91 -10.23 37.69
C PRO A 130 28.99 -11.54 36.88
#